data_AF-A0A378FQW0-F1
#
_entry.id   AF-A0A378FQW0-F1
#
_cell.length_a   1.000
_cell.length_b   1.000
_cell.length_c   1.000
_cell.angle_alpha   90.00
_cell.angle_beta   90.00
_cell.angle_gamma   90.00
#
_symmetry.space_group_name_H-M   'P 1'
#
loop_
_entity.id
_entity.type
_entity.pdbx_description
1 polymer ?
#
loop_
_entity_poly.entity_id
_entity_poly.type
_entity_poly.pdbx_seq_one_letter_code
_entity_poly.pdbx_strand_id
1 'polypeptide(L)'
;MQVARFAVNQYRFPGVEVKGYKRRYYPYNSALTHVIGYVSKINDKDVDRLDKEGKLANYASTHDIGKLGIERYYEDVLHGQTGYEEVEVNNRGRVIRQLKEVPPQAGRDIYLTLDLKLQQYIETLLAGSRAAVVVTDPRTGAILALVSTPSYDPNLFVDGISSKDYSALLNDRTHRWSTEQRRGLSAGVDGQTVRRRLGAERRGDHPQHQPLRPRLVAVAWLRETLS
;
A
#
# COMPACT_ATOMS: atom_id res chain seq x y z
N MET A 1 -23.67 -18.22 -9.35
CA MET A 1 -24.58 -19.02 -10.21
C MET A 1 -24.07 -19.24 -11.64
N GLN A 2 -23.40 -18.27 -12.29
CA GLN A 2 -22.94 -18.43 -13.69
C GLN A 2 -21.81 -19.47 -13.87
N VAL A 3 -20.83 -19.48 -12.96
CA VAL A 3 -19.73 -20.49 -12.98
C VAL A 3 -20.27 -21.92 -12.91
N ALA A 4 -21.24 -22.18 -12.05
CA ALA A 4 -21.88 -23.49 -11.92
C ALA A 4 -22.61 -23.93 -13.21
N ARG A 5 -23.28 -23.00 -13.90
CA ARG A 5 -23.93 -23.26 -15.19
C ARG A 5 -22.93 -23.57 -16.29
N PHE A 6 -21.76 -22.93 -16.28
CA PHE A 6 -20.70 -23.23 -17.22
C PHE A 6 -20.07 -24.60 -16.92
N ALA A 7 -19.75 -24.89 -15.66
CA ALA A 7 -19.10 -26.14 -15.25
C ALA A 7 -19.87 -27.39 -15.71
N VAL A 8 -21.20 -27.41 -15.54
CA VAL A 8 -22.05 -28.53 -16.00
C VAL A 8 -22.12 -28.67 -17.52
N ASN A 9 -21.77 -27.63 -18.28
CA ASN A 9 -21.79 -27.61 -19.75
C ASN A 9 -20.38 -27.60 -20.37
N GLN A 10 -19.31 -27.69 -19.59
CA GLN A 10 -17.93 -27.54 -20.08
C GLN A 10 -17.57 -28.53 -21.19
N TYR A 11 -18.13 -29.75 -21.16
CA TYR A 11 -17.96 -30.76 -22.21
C TYR A 11 -18.41 -30.30 -23.60
N ARG A 12 -19.32 -29.31 -23.67
CA ARG A 12 -19.85 -28.74 -24.93
C ARG A 12 -18.97 -27.63 -25.50
N PHE A 13 -17.98 -27.14 -24.75
CA PHE A 13 -17.11 -26.03 -25.15
C PHE A 13 -15.63 -26.44 -25.11
N PRO A 14 -15.16 -27.33 -26.01
CA PRO A 14 -13.76 -27.68 -26.08
C PRO A 14 -12.89 -26.45 -26.33
N GLY A 15 -11.93 -26.19 -25.45
CA GLY A 15 -11.04 -25.01 -25.54
C GLY A 15 -11.50 -23.78 -24.75
N VAL A 16 -12.63 -23.85 -24.04
CA VAL A 16 -13.05 -22.80 -23.10
C VAL A 16 -12.77 -23.27 -21.67
N GLU A 17 -12.08 -22.45 -20.89
CA GLU A 17 -11.71 -22.72 -19.51
C GLU A 17 -12.27 -21.66 -18.57
N VAL A 18 -12.64 -22.07 -17.35
CA VAL A 18 -12.94 -21.13 -16.25
C VAL A 18 -11.77 -21.12 -15.31
N LYS A 19 -11.20 -19.93 -15.08
CA LYS A 19 -10.10 -19.71 -14.14
C LYS A 19 -10.53 -18.75 -13.04
N GLY A 20 -10.21 -19.11 -11.80
CA GLY A 20 -10.35 -18.22 -10.66
C GLY A 20 -9.05 -17.42 -10.48
N TYR A 21 -9.17 -16.10 -10.40
CA TYR A 21 -8.04 -15.22 -10.07
C TYR A 21 -8.32 -14.55 -8.73
N LYS A 22 -7.31 -14.52 -7.84
CA LYS A 22 -7.38 -13.72 -6.62
C LYS A 22 -7.12 -12.27 -6.99
N ARG A 23 -7.97 -11.37 -6.52
CA ARG A 23 -7.81 -9.92 -6.71
C ARG A 23 -7.73 -9.24 -5.36
N ARG A 24 -6.95 -8.17 -5.30
CA ARG A 24 -6.82 -7.35 -4.09
C ARG A 24 -8.05 -6.45 -3.96
N TYR A 25 -8.43 -6.16 -2.73
CA TYR A 25 -9.57 -5.29 -2.44
C TYR A 25 -9.21 -4.42 -1.24
N TYR A 26 -9.44 -3.12 -1.36
CA TYR A 26 -9.13 -2.12 -0.35
C TYR A 26 -10.44 -1.56 0.23
N PRO A 27 -10.91 -2.08 1.39
CA PRO A 27 -12.24 -1.75 1.92
C PRO A 27 -12.41 -0.29 2.36
N TYR A 28 -11.29 0.39 2.62
CA TYR A 28 -11.25 1.74 3.17
C TYR A 28 -10.87 2.81 2.14
N ASN A 29 -10.89 2.45 0.85
CA ASN A 29 -10.70 3.35 -0.28
C ASN A 29 -9.52 4.34 -0.08
N SER A 30 -9.81 5.64 -0.14
CA SER A 30 -8.84 6.73 -0.13
C SER A 30 -8.09 6.92 1.20
N ALA A 31 -8.64 6.44 2.32
CA ALA A 31 -8.08 6.70 3.65
C ALA A 31 -6.66 6.17 3.83
N LEU A 32 -6.34 5.08 3.13
CA LEU A 32 -5.12 4.31 3.32
C LEU A 32 -4.18 4.33 2.10
N THR A 33 -4.57 5.00 1.02
CA THR A 33 -3.92 4.87 -0.29
C THR A 33 -2.42 5.12 -0.28
N HIS A 34 -1.96 6.17 0.37
CA HIS A 34 -0.54 6.55 0.35
C HIS A 34 0.32 5.66 1.26
N VAL A 35 -0.26 5.15 2.35
CA VAL A 35 0.47 4.32 3.32
C VAL A 35 0.43 2.85 2.92
N ILE A 36 -0.76 2.29 2.65
CA ILE A 36 -0.91 0.90 2.21
C ILE A 36 -0.42 0.74 0.77
N GLY A 37 -0.73 1.70 -0.09
CA GLY A 37 -0.48 1.57 -1.52
C GLY A 37 -1.51 0.70 -2.20
N TYR A 38 -1.13 0.19 -3.37
CA TYR A 38 -1.96 -0.73 -4.14
C TYR A 38 -1.10 -1.71 -4.93
N VAL A 39 -1.69 -2.84 -5.30
CA VAL A 39 -1.16 -3.74 -6.34
C VAL A 39 -1.81 -3.41 -7.68
N SER A 40 -1.06 -3.58 -8.76
CA SER A 40 -1.62 -3.56 -10.11
C SER A 40 -0.78 -4.38 -11.07
N LYS A 41 -1.30 -4.55 -12.28
CA LYS A 41 -0.64 -5.32 -13.34
C LYS A 41 0.85 -5.02 -13.47
N ILE A 42 1.65 -6.08 -13.55
CA ILE A 42 3.09 -6.02 -13.82
C ILE A 42 3.30 -5.37 -15.20
N ASN A 43 4.29 -4.49 -15.27
CA ASN A 43 4.74 -3.89 -16.52
C ASN A 43 6.21 -4.21 -16.77
N ASP A 44 6.74 -3.85 -17.93
CA ASP A 44 8.11 -4.18 -18.34
C ASP A 44 9.17 -3.66 -17.35
N LYS A 45 8.94 -2.51 -16.70
CA LYS A 45 9.87 -1.98 -15.68
C LYS A 45 9.89 -2.82 -14.41
N ASP A 46 8.76 -3.43 -14.07
CA ASP A 46 8.71 -4.38 -12.95
C ASP A 46 9.37 -5.69 -13.32
N VAL A 47 9.20 -6.19 -14.55
CA VAL A 47 9.91 -7.36 -15.06
C VAL A 47 11.43 -7.13 -15.00
N ASP A 48 11.91 -6.01 -15.53
CA ASP A 48 13.34 -5.66 -15.49
C ASP A 48 13.87 -5.56 -14.05
N ARG A 49 13.07 -5.03 -13.14
CA ARG A 49 13.43 -4.93 -11.72
C ARG A 49 13.49 -6.32 -11.07
N LEU A 50 12.47 -7.16 -11.29
CA LEU A 50 12.40 -8.51 -10.75
C LEU A 50 13.53 -9.40 -11.29
N ASP A 51 13.90 -9.23 -12.56
CA ASP A 51 15.01 -9.95 -13.18
C ASP A 51 16.35 -9.56 -12.55
N LYS A 52 16.62 -8.26 -12.41
CA LYS A 52 17.82 -7.75 -11.72
C LYS A 52 17.91 -8.18 -10.26
N GLU A 53 16.77 -8.31 -9.59
CA GLU A 53 16.70 -8.79 -8.20
C GLU A 53 16.73 -10.33 -8.10
N GLY A 54 16.76 -11.06 -9.22
CA GLY A 54 16.77 -12.52 -9.24
C GLY A 54 15.45 -13.17 -8.79
N LYS A 55 14.36 -12.41 -8.83
CA LYS A 55 13.03 -12.81 -8.33
C LYS A 55 12.07 -13.24 -9.43
N LEU A 56 12.36 -12.92 -10.69
CA LEU A 56 11.43 -13.12 -11.82
C LEU A 56 10.87 -14.55 -11.91
N ALA A 57 11.68 -15.56 -11.60
CA ALA A 57 11.25 -16.96 -11.60
C ALA A 57 10.06 -17.24 -10.64
N ASN A 58 10.02 -16.57 -9.49
CA ASN A 58 8.93 -16.70 -8.53
C ASN A 58 7.63 -16.01 -8.99
N TYR A 59 7.68 -15.19 -10.04
CA TYR A 59 6.55 -14.44 -10.58
C TYR A 59 6.00 -15.04 -11.89
N ALA A 60 6.43 -16.25 -12.28
CA ALA A 60 6.03 -16.87 -13.54
C ALA A 60 4.50 -17.02 -13.71
N SER A 61 3.75 -17.15 -12.60
CA SER A 61 2.27 -17.22 -12.60
C SER A 61 1.61 -16.01 -11.92
N THR A 62 2.39 -14.98 -11.60
CA THR A 62 1.91 -13.77 -10.92
C THR A 62 1.82 -12.63 -11.93
N HIS A 63 0.69 -11.94 -11.94
CA HIS A 63 0.38 -10.91 -12.95
C HIS A 63 0.26 -9.51 -12.36
N ASP A 64 0.21 -9.39 -11.03
CA ASP A 64 0.05 -8.14 -10.29
C ASP A 64 1.17 -8.01 -9.25
N ILE A 65 1.60 -6.78 -8.97
CA ILE A 65 2.67 -6.47 -8.02
C ILE A 65 2.37 -5.17 -7.27
N GLY A 66 2.82 -5.07 -6.02
CA GLY A 66 2.79 -3.85 -5.23
C GLY A 66 3.52 -2.67 -5.90
N LYS A 67 2.80 -1.57 -6.10
CA LYS A 67 3.31 -0.36 -6.79
C LYS A 67 3.75 0.74 -5.83
N LEU A 68 3.13 0.81 -4.66
CA LEU A 68 3.37 1.86 -3.66
C LEU A 68 3.20 1.29 -2.25
N GLY A 69 3.64 2.06 -1.26
CA GLY A 69 3.29 1.86 0.15
C GLY A 69 3.80 0.54 0.71
N ILE A 70 3.07 0.05 1.71
CA ILE A 70 3.28 -1.25 2.35
C ILE A 70 3.23 -2.40 1.35
N GLU A 71 2.31 -2.37 0.37
CA GLU A 71 2.19 -3.43 -0.64
C GLU A 71 3.51 -3.59 -1.41
N ARG A 72 4.12 -2.49 -1.86
CA ARG A 72 5.42 -2.55 -2.54
C ARG A 72 6.59 -2.86 -1.62
N TYR A 73 6.61 -2.26 -0.43
CA TYR A 73 7.75 -2.37 0.48
C TYR A 73 7.88 -3.80 1.03
N TYR A 74 6.75 -4.43 1.37
CA TYR A 74 6.70 -5.80 1.87
C TYR A 74 6.31 -6.83 0.81
N GLU A 75 6.42 -6.49 -0.48
CA GLU A 75 6.05 -7.35 -1.61
C GLU A 75 6.59 -8.77 -1.46
N ASP A 76 7.90 -8.92 -1.16
CA ASP A 76 8.53 -10.23 -1.04
C ASP A 76 7.91 -11.12 0.06
N VAL A 77 7.44 -10.50 1.13
CA VAL A 77 6.82 -11.19 2.27
C VAL A 77 5.35 -11.50 1.96
N LEU A 78 4.67 -10.59 1.27
CA LEU A 78 3.25 -10.66 0.93
C LEU A 78 2.95 -11.58 -0.27
N HIS A 79 3.89 -11.70 -1.20
CA HIS A 79 3.74 -12.51 -2.41
C HIS A 79 3.73 -14.01 -2.10
N GLY A 80 4.66 -14.45 -1.25
CA GLY A 80 4.88 -15.87 -0.98
C GLY A 80 5.69 -16.57 -2.08
N GLN A 81 5.50 -17.89 -2.22
CA GLN A 81 6.25 -18.73 -3.15
C GLN A 81 5.30 -19.42 -4.13
N THR A 82 5.60 -19.30 -5.41
CA THR A 82 4.81 -19.93 -6.48
C THR A 82 5.07 -21.43 -6.51
N GLY A 83 3.98 -22.20 -6.60
CA GLY A 83 4.02 -23.65 -6.83
C GLY A 83 4.13 -23.97 -8.32
N TYR A 84 4.14 -25.26 -8.66
CA TYR A 84 4.11 -25.71 -10.05
C TYR A 84 3.43 -27.07 -10.19
N GLU A 85 2.99 -27.36 -11.41
CA GLU A 85 2.38 -28.64 -11.77
C GLU A 85 3.15 -29.26 -12.94
N GLU A 86 3.44 -30.56 -12.82
CA GLU A 86 3.95 -31.36 -13.93
C GLU A 86 2.76 -32.05 -14.60
N VAL A 87 2.49 -31.72 -15.86
CA VAL A 87 1.35 -32.23 -16.63
C VAL A 87 1.80 -32.98 -17.88
N GLU A 88 1.16 -34.11 -18.17
CA GLU A 88 1.35 -34.84 -19.42
C GLU A 88 0.45 -34.24 -20.51
N VAL A 89 1.03 -33.87 -21.65
CA VAL A 89 0.31 -33.26 -22.78
C VAL A 89 0.33 -34.18 -24.00
N ASN A 90 -0.75 -34.18 -24.79
CA ASN A 90 -0.79 -34.90 -26.06
C ASN A 90 -0.05 -34.13 -27.18
N ASN A 91 0.05 -34.75 -28.36
CA ASN A 91 0.63 -34.13 -29.56
C ASN A 91 -0.08 -32.85 -30.06
N ARG A 92 -1.24 -32.50 -29.50
CA ARG A 92 -1.99 -31.26 -29.77
C ARG A 92 -1.87 -30.24 -28.62
N GLY A 93 -0.98 -30.48 -27.65
CA GLY A 93 -0.74 -29.59 -26.50
C GLY A 93 -1.85 -29.57 -25.46
N ARG A 94 -2.79 -30.53 -25.47
CA ARG A 94 -3.84 -30.62 -24.46
C ARG A 94 -3.36 -31.45 -23.27
N VAL A 95 -3.64 -30.97 -22.06
CA VAL A 95 -3.38 -31.69 -20.82
C VAL A 95 -4.21 -32.97 -20.78
N ILE A 96 -3.52 -34.12 -20.64
CA ILE A 96 -4.13 -35.45 -20.48
C ILE A 96 -4.31 -35.77 -19.00
N ARG A 97 -3.25 -35.56 -18.20
CA ARG A 97 -3.26 -35.81 -16.76
C ARG A 97 -2.18 -35.01 -16.04
N GLN A 98 -2.37 -34.82 -14.74
CA GLN A 98 -1.39 -34.26 -13.81
C GLN A 98 -0.52 -35.40 -13.26
N LEU A 99 0.79 -35.24 -13.32
CA LEU A 99 1.78 -36.22 -12.81
C LEU A 99 2.21 -35.87 -11.38
N LYS A 100 2.41 -34.57 -11.11
CA LYS A 100 2.88 -34.07 -9.84
C LYS A 100 2.40 -32.65 -9.61
N GLU A 101 2.16 -32.32 -8.35
CA GLU A 101 1.84 -30.96 -7.90
C GLU A 101 2.77 -30.58 -6.76
N VAL A 102 3.32 -29.38 -6.84
CA VAL A 102 3.94 -28.72 -5.69
C VAL A 102 3.09 -27.47 -5.41
N PRO A 103 2.31 -27.46 -4.32
CA PRO A 103 1.37 -26.38 -4.07
C PRO A 103 2.12 -25.07 -3.75
N PRO A 104 1.54 -23.90 -4.08
CA PRO A 104 2.11 -22.60 -3.72
C PRO A 104 2.06 -22.38 -2.21
N GLN A 105 3.03 -21.62 -1.69
CA GLN A 105 3.02 -21.15 -0.31
C GLN A 105 2.49 -19.72 -0.28
N ALA A 106 1.40 -19.51 0.46
CA ALA A 106 0.84 -18.17 0.63
C ALA A 106 1.87 -17.22 1.28
N GLY A 107 1.83 -15.96 0.86
CA GLY A 107 2.54 -14.90 1.56
C GLY A 107 2.09 -14.75 3.01
N ARG A 108 2.92 -14.08 3.81
CA ARG A 108 2.67 -13.92 5.25
C ARG A 108 1.80 -12.71 5.50
N ASP A 109 0.91 -12.85 6.47
CA ASP A 109 0.15 -11.71 6.99
C ASP A 109 1.08 -10.74 7.72
N ILE A 110 0.79 -9.46 7.56
CA ILE A 110 1.50 -8.37 8.25
C ILE A 110 0.54 -7.62 9.16
N TYR A 111 1.03 -7.24 10.34
CA TYR A 111 0.29 -6.45 11.31
C TYR A 111 0.92 -5.07 11.37
N LEU A 112 0.12 -4.05 11.07
CA LEU A 112 0.58 -2.66 11.06
C LEU A 112 0.29 -2.00 12.41
N THR A 113 1.04 -0.96 12.71
CA THR A 113 0.85 -0.11 13.89
C THR A 113 -0.21 0.97 13.68
N LEU A 114 -0.77 1.07 12.47
CA LEU A 114 -1.78 2.06 12.11
C LEU A 114 -3.09 1.85 12.87
N ASP A 115 -3.60 2.92 13.45
CA ASP A 115 -4.97 2.99 13.94
C ASP A 115 -5.88 3.50 12.81
N LEU A 116 -6.70 2.59 12.30
CA LEU A 116 -7.63 2.87 11.21
C LEU A 116 -8.61 4.02 11.54
N LYS A 117 -9.13 4.07 12.77
CA LYS A 117 -10.12 5.10 13.15
C LYS A 117 -9.46 6.47 13.21
N LEU A 118 -8.25 6.54 13.76
CA LEU A 118 -7.45 7.76 13.77
C LEU A 118 -7.14 8.24 12.35
N GLN A 119 -6.78 7.32 11.46
CA GLN A 119 -6.48 7.62 10.07
C GLN A 119 -7.69 8.20 9.33
N GLN A 120 -8.87 7.58 9.45
CA GLN A 120 -10.12 8.07 8.83
C GLN A 120 -10.56 9.42 9.43
N TYR A 121 -10.37 9.60 10.75
CA TYR A 121 -10.66 10.86 11.41
C TYR A 121 -9.79 11.99 10.87
N ILE A 122 -8.48 11.78 10.73
CA ILE A 122 -7.56 12.77 10.17
C ILE A 122 -7.88 13.05 8.70
N GLU A 123 -8.17 12.04 7.87
CA GLU A 123 -8.58 12.26 6.48
C GLU A 123 -9.81 13.18 6.40
N THR A 124 -10.81 12.95 7.25
CA THR A 124 -12.01 13.77 7.32
C THR A 124 -11.70 15.22 7.72
N LEU A 125 -10.79 15.43 8.68
CA LEU A 125 -10.34 16.77 9.09
C LEU A 125 -9.59 17.53 7.99
N LEU A 126 -8.90 16.81 7.11
CA LEU A 126 -8.09 17.38 6.03
C LEU A 126 -8.83 17.45 4.69
N ALA A 127 -10.12 17.13 4.67
CA ALA A 127 -10.92 17.13 3.46
C ALA A 127 -10.86 18.49 2.74
N GLY A 128 -10.60 18.47 1.43
CA GLY A 128 -10.45 19.67 0.60
C GLY A 128 -9.13 20.43 0.75
N SER A 129 -8.23 19.99 1.65
CA SER A 129 -6.93 20.62 1.88
C SER A 129 -5.78 19.78 1.34
N ARG A 130 -4.70 20.43 0.92
CA ARG A 130 -3.42 19.79 0.62
C ARG A 130 -2.56 19.73 1.86
N ALA A 131 -2.49 18.57 2.51
CA ALA A 131 -1.81 18.43 3.79
C ALA A 131 -1.22 17.03 3.96
N ALA A 132 -0.20 16.94 4.82
CA ALA A 132 0.34 15.67 5.28
C ALA A 132 0.40 15.67 6.81
N VAL A 133 -0.04 14.57 7.42
CA VAL A 133 -0.04 14.37 8.87
C VAL A 133 0.59 13.03 9.18
N VAL A 134 1.56 13.06 10.09
CA VAL A 134 2.14 11.87 10.69
C VAL A 134 1.88 11.91 12.18
N VAL A 135 1.29 10.83 12.71
CA VAL A 135 1.10 10.64 14.14
C VAL A 135 1.93 9.44 14.58
N THR A 136 2.80 9.66 15.56
CA THR A 136 3.65 8.60 16.12
C THR A 136 3.45 8.45 17.62
N ASP A 137 3.68 7.25 18.13
CA ASP A 137 3.93 7.04 19.56
C ASP A 137 5.43 7.31 19.83
N PRO A 138 5.79 8.40 20.53
CA PRO A 138 7.20 8.76 20.75
C PRO A 138 7.95 7.75 21.63
N ARG A 139 7.25 6.86 22.33
CA ARG A 139 7.87 5.86 23.22
C ARG A 139 8.36 4.63 22.45
N THR A 140 7.66 4.29 21.36
CA THR A 140 7.92 3.07 20.57
C THR A 140 8.41 3.38 19.16
N GLY A 141 8.22 4.61 18.69
CA GLY A 141 8.44 5.00 17.29
C GLY A 141 7.34 4.49 16.34
N ALA A 142 6.27 3.87 16.86
CA ALA A 142 5.18 3.34 16.04
C ALA A 142 4.45 4.46 15.29
N ILE A 143 4.14 4.22 14.02
CA ILE A 143 3.33 5.13 13.21
C ILE A 143 1.86 4.75 13.38
N LEU A 144 1.10 5.61 14.05
CA LEU A 144 -0.32 5.41 14.32
C LEU A 144 -1.21 5.92 13.19
N ALA A 145 -0.77 6.96 12.47
CA ALA A 145 -1.44 7.43 11.27
C ALA A 145 -0.43 8.11 10.33
N LEU A 146 -0.59 7.86 9.02
CA LEU A 146 0.15 8.53 7.97
C LEU A 146 -0.83 8.91 6.86
N VAL A 147 -1.26 10.17 6.87
CA VAL A 147 -2.31 10.68 5.99
C VAL A 147 -1.73 11.75 5.09
N SER A 148 -2.04 11.66 3.80
CA SER A 148 -1.73 12.66 2.80
C SER A 148 -2.98 12.96 1.99
N THR A 149 -3.37 14.23 1.94
CA THR A 149 -4.50 14.72 1.16
C THR A 149 -4.03 15.71 0.09
N PRO A 150 -4.69 15.74 -1.07
CA PRO A 150 -5.81 14.89 -1.48
C PRO A 150 -5.38 13.43 -1.75
N SER A 151 -6.34 12.51 -1.65
CA SER A 151 -6.13 11.06 -1.87
C SER A 151 -6.94 10.56 -3.08
N TYR A 152 -6.88 9.27 -3.37
CA TYR A 152 -7.59 8.62 -4.48
C TYR A 152 -7.94 7.18 -4.12
N ASP A 153 -8.91 6.59 -4.82
CA ASP A 153 -9.31 5.21 -4.60
C ASP A 153 -8.29 4.22 -5.20
N PRO A 154 -7.59 3.39 -4.39
CA PRO A 154 -6.62 2.42 -4.87
C PRO A 154 -7.28 1.26 -5.64
N ASN A 155 -8.58 1.00 -5.44
CA ASN A 155 -9.29 -0.06 -6.15
C ASN A 155 -9.36 0.20 -7.66
N LEU A 156 -9.23 1.46 -8.10
CA LEU A 156 -9.16 1.84 -9.51
C LEU A 156 -7.97 1.20 -10.23
N PHE A 157 -6.90 0.85 -9.51
CA PHE A 157 -5.68 0.31 -10.11
C PHE A 157 -5.64 -1.21 -10.15
N VAL A 158 -6.39 -1.90 -9.29
CA VAL A 158 -6.34 -3.36 -9.14
C VAL A 158 -6.60 -4.07 -10.47
N ASP A 159 -7.65 -3.66 -11.18
CA ASP A 159 -8.04 -4.27 -12.47
C ASP A 159 -7.46 -3.56 -13.69
N GLY A 160 -6.65 -2.53 -13.45
CA GLY A 160 -6.17 -1.59 -14.46
C GLY A 160 -7.06 -0.36 -14.54
N ILE A 161 -6.49 0.79 -14.19
CA ILE A 161 -7.17 2.07 -14.24
C ILE A 161 -7.47 2.47 -15.69
N SER A 162 -8.65 3.05 -15.93
CA SER A 162 -9.00 3.59 -17.24
C SER A 162 -8.10 4.78 -17.59
N SER A 163 -7.81 4.97 -18.88
CA SER A 163 -7.01 6.13 -19.31
C SER A 163 -7.63 7.46 -18.88
N LYS A 164 -8.97 7.54 -18.88
CA LYS A 164 -9.73 8.72 -18.45
C LYS A 164 -9.49 9.02 -16.96
N ASP A 165 -9.67 8.02 -16.10
CA ASP A 165 -9.54 8.21 -14.65
C ASP A 165 -8.08 8.46 -14.26
N TYR A 166 -7.14 7.78 -14.93
CA TYR A 166 -5.71 8.03 -14.74
C TYR A 166 -5.31 9.45 -15.17
N SER A 167 -5.79 9.92 -16.33
CA SER A 167 -5.58 11.30 -16.77
C SER A 167 -6.23 12.32 -15.82
N ALA A 168 -7.38 12.01 -15.22
CA ALA A 168 -8.00 12.87 -14.22
C ALA A 168 -7.10 13.02 -12.99
N LEU A 169 -6.53 11.93 -12.47
CA LEU A 169 -5.60 11.97 -11.33
C LEU A 169 -4.31 12.73 -11.64
N LEU A 170 -3.75 12.60 -12.84
CA LEU A 170 -2.54 13.31 -13.26
C LEU A 170 -2.76 14.81 -13.46
N ASN A 171 -3.91 15.18 -14.02
CA ASN A 171 -4.23 16.55 -14.38
C ASN A 171 -4.89 17.34 -13.24
N ASP A 172 -5.26 16.67 -12.15
CA ASP A 172 -5.71 17.34 -10.94
C ASP A 172 -4.57 18.22 -10.38
N ARG A 173 -4.79 19.54 -10.40
CA ARG A 173 -3.84 20.51 -9.89
C ARG A 173 -3.54 20.28 -8.40
N THR A 174 -4.46 19.65 -7.66
CA THR A 174 -4.30 19.30 -6.25
C THR A 174 -3.45 18.03 -6.03
N HIS A 175 -3.32 17.15 -7.04
CA HIS A 175 -2.44 15.97 -7.03
C HIS A 175 -1.06 16.21 -7.63
N ARG A 176 -0.76 17.40 -8.15
CA ARG A 176 0.56 17.70 -8.75
C ARG A 176 1.67 17.40 -7.75
N TRP A 177 2.38 16.30 -8.03
CA TRP A 177 3.48 15.71 -7.28
C TRP A 177 4.67 16.65 -7.31
N SER A 178 4.99 17.34 -6.22
CA SER A 178 6.30 18.00 -6.11
C SER A 178 7.30 16.99 -5.56
N THR A 179 8.24 16.60 -6.43
CA THR A 179 9.39 15.75 -6.13
C THR A 179 10.24 16.26 -4.95
N GLU A 180 10.00 17.49 -4.48
CA GLU A 180 10.56 18.10 -3.27
C GLU A 180 10.24 17.33 -1.96
N GLN A 181 9.07 16.69 -1.83
CA GLN A 181 8.64 16.11 -0.55
C GLN A 181 9.45 14.87 -0.11
N ARG A 182 10.12 14.18 -1.04
CA ARG A 182 11.06 13.09 -0.68
C ARG A 182 12.36 13.58 -0.04
N ARG A 183 12.78 14.83 -0.30
CA ARG A 183 14.01 15.40 0.28
C ARG A 183 13.81 15.98 1.68
N GLY A 184 12.60 16.43 2.01
CA GLY A 184 12.29 16.97 3.35
C GLY A 184 12.29 15.92 4.47
N LEU A 185 11.88 14.68 4.15
CA LEU A 185 11.83 13.58 5.12
C LEU A 185 13.22 13.06 5.54
N SER A 186 14.26 13.21 4.72
CA SER A 186 15.64 12.87 5.13
C SER A 186 16.32 13.97 5.94
N ALA A 187 15.82 15.22 5.87
CA ALA A 187 16.43 16.36 6.57
C ALA A 187 15.84 16.64 7.96
N GLY A 188 14.70 16.01 8.30
CA GLY A 188 13.99 16.25 9.57
C GLY A 188 14.41 15.34 10.73
N VAL A 189 15.31 14.37 10.52
CA VAL A 189 15.83 13.51 11.59
C VAL A 189 16.95 14.19 12.38
N ASP A 190 17.51 15.30 11.87
CA ASP A 190 18.45 16.14 12.62
C ASP A 190 17.70 17.20 13.44
N GLY A 191 17.25 16.77 14.63
CA GLY A 191 17.32 17.55 15.86
C GLY A 191 16.89 19.01 15.82
N GLN A 192 15.65 19.32 15.47
CA GLN A 192 15.04 20.59 15.93
C GLN A 192 14.34 20.40 17.27
N THR A 193 15.17 20.41 18.32
CA THR A 193 14.70 20.76 19.66
C THR A 193 14.23 22.21 19.62
N VAL A 194 12.92 22.44 19.69
CA VAL A 194 12.36 23.78 19.89
C VAL A 194 12.79 24.24 21.30
N ARG A 195 13.95 24.90 21.41
CA ARG A 195 14.37 25.60 22.63
C ARG A 195 13.48 26.81 22.83
N ARG A 196 12.46 26.68 23.67
CA ARG A 196 11.70 27.82 24.17
C ARG A 196 12.63 28.62 25.10
N ARG A 197 13.03 29.81 24.67
CA ARG A 197 13.75 30.80 25.48
C ARG A 197 12.74 31.38 26.48
N LEU A 198 12.84 31.02 27.76
CA LEU A 198 12.14 31.70 28.85
C LEU A 198 13.21 32.12 29.87
N GLY A 199 13.49 33.41 29.91
CA GLY A 199 14.16 34.04 31.05
C GLY A 199 13.12 34.42 32.10
N ALA A 200 13.36 34.03 33.35
CA ALA A 200 13.12 34.81 34.57
C ALA A 200 13.27 33.90 35.82
N GLU A 201 14.33 34.16 36.58
CA GLU A 201 14.42 34.28 38.04
C GLU A 201 13.73 33.30 39.04
N ARG A 202 14.61 32.65 39.82
CA ARG A 202 14.56 32.22 41.25
C ARG A 202 13.20 32.12 41.97
N ARG A 203 12.88 30.93 42.51
CA ARG A 203 13.01 30.51 43.93
C ARG A 203 12.39 29.11 44.09
N GLY A 204 12.94 28.32 45.01
CA GLY A 204 12.61 26.90 45.17
C GLY A 204 11.21 26.61 45.73
N ASP A 205 10.71 25.43 45.39
CA ASP A 205 10.01 24.54 46.32
C ASP A 205 9.89 23.12 45.74
N HIS A 206 9.73 22.13 46.63
CA HIS A 206 9.81 20.67 46.39
C HIS A 206 8.81 20.08 45.36
N PRO A 207 9.10 18.92 44.72
CA PRO A 207 8.26 18.34 43.68
C PRO A 207 7.14 17.45 44.25
N GLN A 208 5.89 17.71 43.86
CA GLN A 208 4.82 16.72 43.92
C GLN A 208 4.74 15.97 42.59
N HIS A 209 4.83 14.64 42.64
CA HIS A 209 4.67 13.75 41.50
C HIS A 209 3.24 13.80 40.96
N GLN A 210 3.05 14.38 39.78
CA GLN A 210 1.90 14.10 38.90
C GLN A 210 2.35 13.13 37.80
N PRO A 211 1.60 12.05 37.50
CA PRO A 211 1.91 11.19 36.37
C PRO A 211 1.67 11.96 35.06
N LEU A 212 2.71 12.07 34.25
CA LEU A 212 2.66 12.66 32.92
C LEU A 212 1.68 11.86 32.05
N ARG A 213 0.57 12.48 31.66
CA ARG A 213 -0.32 11.92 30.62
C ARG A 213 0.49 11.83 29.31
N PRO A 214 0.49 10.69 28.60
CA PRO A 214 1.20 10.58 27.34
C PRO A 214 0.57 11.54 26.31
N ARG A 215 1.38 12.46 25.78
CA ARG A 215 0.97 13.37 24.70
C ARG A 215 1.36 12.75 23.37
N LEU A 216 0.38 12.45 22.52
CA LEU A 216 0.58 12.15 21.10
C LEU A 216 1.27 13.34 20.43
N VAL A 217 2.27 13.07 19.60
CA VAL A 217 2.91 14.10 18.77
C VAL A 217 2.38 13.93 17.34
N ALA A 218 1.61 14.91 16.89
CA ALA A 218 1.18 15.03 15.50
C ALA A 218 1.99 16.15 14.85
N VAL A 219 2.72 15.83 13.78
CA VAL A 219 3.37 16.85 12.95
C VAL A 219 2.55 17.00 11.69
N ALA A 220 1.87 18.14 11.56
CA ALA A 220 1.09 18.51 10.39
C ALA A 220 1.85 19.54 9.57
N TRP A 221 2.03 19.28 8.27
CA TRP A 221 2.58 20.24 7.33
C TRP A 221 1.43 20.81 6.49
N LEU A 222 1.11 22.10 6.69
CA LEU A 222 0.15 22.85 5.88
C LEU A 222 0.91 23.84 5.01
N ARG A 223 0.69 23.81 3.69
CA ARG A 223 1.23 24.83 2.78
C ARG A 223 0.07 25.72 2.35
N GLU A 224 0.00 26.93 2.91
CA GLU A 224 -0.88 27.98 2.38
C GLU A 224 -0.41 28.34 0.96
N THR A 225 -1.29 28.17 -0.03
CA THR A 225 -1.08 28.72 -1.36
C THR A 225 -1.37 30.22 -1.30
N LEU A 226 -0.32 31.04 -1.31
CA LEU A 226 -0.45 32.46 -1.63
C LEU A 226 -1.03 32.59 -3.05
N SER A 227 -1.99 33.51 -3.18
CA SER A 227 -2.89 33.74 -4.32
C SER A 227 -2.22 33.86 -5.68
#